data_AF-A0A7K2WXV7-F1
#
_entry.id   AF-A0A7K2WXV7-F1
#
_cell.length_a   1.000
_cell.length_b   1.000
_cell.length_c   1.000
_cell.angle_alpha   90.00
_cell.angle_beta   90.00
_cell.angle_gamma   90.00
#
_symmetry.space_group_name_H-M   'P 1'
#
loop_
_entity.id
_entity.type
_entity.pdbx_description
1 polymer ?
#
loop_
_entity_poly.entity_id
_entity_poly.type
_entity_poly.pdbx_seq_one_letter_code
_entity_poly.pdbx_strand_id
1 'polypeptide(L)'
;MADDEPLKSWGSAKSIQSSFSAGLIHVDALTQLVRVAGHLDPFSPWTLLRGALENFATAVWLLDGKDRDERRHRALILWAEDFRNRQLHEDDVQYVVTGPKEKTGAQRRAEVKDLADSLGLPTLPRPGAGDIIFSAATTAGLDPKETRALWRVGSGFAHGRFWPNLRASEVRGLARVSNGGYILNFVVDDDQLKSMADACRKLLQHTAKRYTARSSAP
;
A
#
# COMPACT_ATOMS: atom_id res chain seq x y z
N MET A 1 6.21 7.77 19.19
CA MET A 1 7.64 7.92 18.84
C MET A 1 7.99 9.39 19.04
N ALA A 2 9.16 9.73 19.61
CA ALA A 2 9.57 11.11 19.87
C ALA A 2 9.52 12.04 18.63
N ASP A 3 9.53 11.45 17.42
CA ASP A 3 9.46 12.18 16.15
C ASP A 3 8.10 12.84 15.89
N ASP A 4 7.01 12.33 16.49
CA ASP A 4 5.62 12.70 16.17
C ASP A 4 5.09 13.90 16.99
N GLU A 5 5.79 14.34 18.05
CA GLU A 5 5.28 15.39 18.95
C GLU A 5 4.88 16.68 18.20
N PRO A 6 5.68 17.23 17.27
CA PRO A 6 5.28 18.42 16.52
C PRO A 6 4.11 18.17 15.56
N LEU A 7 3.83 16.91 15.22
CA LEU A 7 2.77 16.53 14.29
C LEU A 7 1.38 16.51 14.95
N LYS A 8 1.30 16.64 16.28
CA LYS A 8 0.04 16.62 17.03
C LYS A 8 -0.81 15.40 16.66
N SER A 9 -2.01 15.59 16.12
CA SER A 9 -2.92 14.50 15.73
C SER A 9 -2.50 13.74 14.46
N TRP A 10 -1.52 14.26 13.72
CA TRP A 10 -1.05 13.78 12.41
C TRP A 10 0.27 12.99 12.49
N GLY A 11 0.59 12.48 13.68
CA GLY A 11 1.73 11.60 13.89
C GLY A 11 1.72 10.37 12.96
N SER A 12 2.91 9.88 12.63
CA SER A 12 3.11 8.72 11.76
C SER A 12 2.58 7.42 12.35
N ALA A 13 2.52 7.31 13.68
CA ALA A 13 2.13 6.08 14.39
C ALA A 13 0.77 5.52 13.95
N LYS A 14 -0.24 6.38 13.73
CA LYS A 14 -1.57 5.95 13.29
C LYS A 14 -1.53 5.35 11.90
N SER A 15 -0.88 6.04 10.95
CA SER A 15 -0.74 5.56 9.57
C SER A 15 0.06 4.26 9.52
N ILE A 16 1.15 4.14 10.30
CA ILE A 16 1.93 2.91 10.42
C ILE A 16 1.06 1.76 10.93
N GLN A 17 0.30 1.98 12.02
CA GLN A 17 -0.54 0.95 12.61
C GLN A 17 -1.66 0.51 11.66
N SER A 18 -2.32 1.47 11.00
CA SER A 18 -3.37 1.20 10.02
C SER A 18 -2.83 0.39 8.83
N SER A 19 -1.71 0.83 8.25
CA SER A 19 -1.08 0.11 7.14
C SER A 19 -0.62 -1.29 7.57
N PHE A 20 0.07 -1.41 8.70
CA PHE A 20 0.51 -2.71 9.20
C PHE A 20 -0.66 -3.69 9.41
N SER A 21 -1.75 -3.22 10.03
CA SER A 21 -2.93 -4.03 10.30
C SER A 21 -3.65 -4.44 9.00
N ALA A 22 -3.84 -3.50 8.07
CA ALA A 22 -4.44 -3.80 6.77
C ALA A 22 -3.62 -4.84 5.99
N GLY A 23 -2.28 -4.72 6.02
CA GLY A 23 -1.40 -5.69 5.39
C GLY A 23 -1.54 -7.10 5.99
N LEU A 24 -1.62 -7.22 7.32
CA LEU A 24 -1.85 -8.49 8.00
C LEU A 24 -3.22 -9.09 7.64
N ILE A 25 -4.28 -8.28 7.62
CA ILE A 25 -5.63 -8.73 7.25
C ILE A 25 -5.66 -9.27 5.82
N HIS A 26 -4.95 -8.63 4.88
CA HIS A 26 -4.86 -9.17 3.52
C HIS A 26 -4.15 -10.53 3.44
N VAL A 27 -3.08 -10.72 4.22
CA VAL A 27 -2.36 -12.01 4.28
C VAL A 27 -3.20 -13.08 4.98
N ASP A 28 -3.91 -12.72 6.05
CA ASP A 28 -4.84 -13.62 6.74
C ASP A 28 -5.97 -14.04 5.82
N ALA A 29 -6.62 -13.10 5.13
CA ALA A 29 -7.67 -13.41 4.15
C ALA A 29 -7.19 -14.38 3.06
N LEU A 30 -5.97 -14.20 2.55
CA LEU A 30 -5.38 -15.15 1.61
C LEU A 30 -5.16 -16.53 2.23
N THR A 31 -4.71 -16.57 3.49
CA THR A 31 -4.51 -17.82 4.23
C THR A 31 -5.83 -18.55 4.45
N GLN A 32 -6.90 -17.84 4.84
CA GLN A 32 -8.24 -18.40 4.99
C GLN A 32 -8.75 -18.96 3.66
N LEU A 33 -8.61 -18.21 2.57
CA LEU A 33 -9.03 -18.63 1.23
C LEU A 33 -8.35 -19.93 0.79
N VAL A 34 -7.03 -20.01 0.94
CA VAL A 34 -6.23 -21.14 0.44
C VAL A 34 -6.24 -22.33 1.39
N ARG A 35 -6.03 -22.11 2.69
CA ARG A 35 -5.81 -23.19 3.66
C ARG A 35 -7.10 -23.71 4.27
N VAL A 36 -8.10 -22.84 4.46
CA VAL A 36 -9.36 -23.22 5.13
C VAL A 36 -10.43 -23.52 4.09
N ALA A 37 -10.65 -22.63 3.13
CA ALA A 37 -11.66 -22.84 2.09
C ALA A 37 -11.19 -23.74 0.94
N GLY A 38 -9.87 -23.99 0.80
CA GLY A 38 -9.32 -24.82 -0.27
C GLY A 38 -9.58 -24.24 -1.66
N HIS A 39 -9.75 -22.92 -1.78
CA HIS A 39 -10.08 -22.23 -3.03
C HIS A 39 -8.91 -21.36 -3.49
N LEU A 40 -8.64 -21.38 -4.78
CA LEU A 40 -7.61 -20.55 -5.41
C LEU A 40 -8.06 -20.16 -6.82
N ASP A 41 -8.64 -18.97 -6.96
CA ASP A 41 -8.91 -18.39 -8.27
C ASP A 41 -7.66 -17.63 -8.80
N PRO A 42 -7.61 -17.32 -10.11
CA PRO A 42 -6.43 -16.69 -10.69
C PRO A 42 -6.17 -15.23 -10.29
N PHE A 43 -7.07 -14.55 -9.57
CA PHE A 43 -7.04 -13.10 -9.35
C PHE A 43 -6.93 -12.72 -7.87
N SER A 44 -7.66 -13.39 -6.99
CA SER A 44 -7.71 -13.05 -5.57
C SER A 44 -6.34 -13.11 -4.88
N PRO A 45 -5.48 -14.13 -5.12
CA PRO A 45 -4.16 -14.18 -4.49
C PRO A 45 -3.29 -12.97 -4.83
N TRP A 46 -3.27 -12.58 -6.10
CA TRP A 46 -2.55 -11.40 -6.58
C TRP A 46 -3.10 -10.11 -5.99
N THR A 47 -4.42 -10.00 -5.89
CA THR A 47 -5.10 -8.82 -5.35
C THR A 47 -4.82 -8.65 -3.86
N LEU A 48 -4.90 -9.74 -3.09
CA LEU A 48 -4.63 -9.75 -1.65
C LEU A 48 -3.15 -9.49 -1.36
N LEU A 49 -2.23 -10.15 -2.07
CA LEU A 49 -0.80 -9.88 -1.90
C LEU A 49 -0.41 -8.46 -2.34
N ARG A 50 -1.07 -7.89 -3.36
CA ARG A 50 -0.88 -6.47 -3.72
C ARG A 50 -1.28 -5.55 -2.58
N GLY A 51 -2.46 -5.76 -2.01
CA GLY A 51 -2.92 -5.01 -0.84
C GLY A 51 -1.95 -5.13 0.33
N ALA A 52 -1.46 -6.34 0.62
CA ALA A 52 -0.45 -6.57 1.65
C ALA A 52 0.87 -5.83 1.35
N LEU A 53 1.37 -5.92 0.12
CA LEU A 53 2.64 -5.32 -0.31
C LEU A 53 2.60 -3.80 -0.20
N GLU A 54 1.54 -3.15 -0.70
CA GLU A 54 1.36 -1.70 -0.62
C GLU A 54 1.36 -1.22 0.84
N ASN A 55 0.64 -1.94 1.70
CA ASN A 55 0.50 -1.60 3.11
C ASN A 55 1.80 -1.79 3.90
N PHE A 56 2.48 -2.93 3.75
CA PHE A 56 3.77 -3.13 4.41
C PHE A 56 4.84 -2.17 3.87
N ALA A 57 4.89 -1.92 2.57
CA ALA A 57 5.79 -0.93 1.99
C ALA A 57 5.54 0.48 2.54
N THR A 58 4.28 0.88 2.70
CA THR A 58 3.91 2.18 3.29
C THR A 58 4.41 2.29 4.73
N ALA A 59 4.25 1.24 5.55
CA ALA A 59 4.76 1.23 6.91
C ALA A 59 6.29 1.33 6.98
N VAL A 60 7.01 0.58 6.13
CA VAL A 60 8.48 0.69 5.98
C VAL A 60 8.87 2.11 5.55
N TRP A 61 8.20 2.67 4.55
CA TRP A 61 8.49 4.00 4.04
C TRP A 61 8.32 5.08 5.11
N LEU A 62 7.31 4.98 5.98
CA LEU A 62 7.17 5.90 7.11
C LEU A 62 8.30 5.73 8.15
N LEU A 63 8.67 4.49 8.48
CA LEU A 63 9.67 4.18 9.51
C LEU A 63 11.11 4.47 9.07
N ASP A 64 11.39 4.42 7.77
CA ASP A 64 12.72 4.52 7.17
C ASP A 64 13.05 5.88 6.54
N GLY A 65 12.34 6.95 6.91
CA GLY A 65 12.86 8.30 6.63
C GLY A 65 14.26 8.46 7.27
N LYS A 66 15.20 9.02 6.51
CA LYS A 66 16.63 9.14 6.86
C LYS A 66 16.82 9.90 8.16
N ASP A 67 16.04 10.96 8.35
CA ASP A 67 16.02 11.81 9.54
C ASP A 67 14.59 12.03 10.04
N ARG A 68 14.45 12.81 11.12
CA ARG A 68 13.15 13.10 11.73
C ARG A 68 12.24 13.88 10.79
N ASP A 69 12.80 14.83 10.05
CA ASP A 69 12.03 15.74 9.20
C ASP A 69 11.51 15.02 7.96
N GLU A 70 12.28 14.11 7.37
CA GLU A 70 11.80 13.25 6.30
C GLU A 70 10.66 12.35 6.77
N ARG A 71 10.73 11.76 7.97
CA ARG A 71 9.63 10.94 8.51
C ARG A 71 8.36 11.77 8.75
N ARG A 72 8.52 12.98 9.28
CA ARG A 72 7.44 13.94 9.47
C ARG A 72 6.81 14.34 8.14
N HIS A 73 7.63 14.65 7.16
CA HIS A 73 7.20 15.00 5.80
C HIS A 73 6.42 13.85 5.16
N ARG A 74 6.94 12.62 5.21
CA ARG A 74 6.26 11.41 4.71
C ARG A 74 4.91 11.18 5.39
N ALA A 75 4.82 11.39 6.71
CA ALA A 75 3.55 11.27 7.45
C ALA A 75 2.52 12.32 6.99
N LEU A 76 2.93 13.58 6.87
CA LEU A 76 2.05 14.66 6.41
C LEU A 76 1.65 14.48 4.93
N ILE A 77 2.51 13.92 4.08
CA ILE A 77 2.15 13.52 2.71
C ILE A 77 0.96 12.53 2.72
N LEU A 78 1.01 11.49 3.56
CA LEU A 78 -0.09 10.51 3.62
C LEU A 78 -1.36 11.12 4.18
N TRP A 79 -1.28 11.93 5.24
CA TRP A 79 -2.46 12.61 5.77
C TRP A 79 -3.07 13.58 4.76
N ALA A 80 -2.25 14.31 4.01
CA ALA A 80 -2.72 15.21 2.97
C ALA A 80 -3.41 14.44 1.82
N GLU A 81 -2.93 13.24 1.48
CA GLU A 81 -3.57 12.38 0.47
C GLU A 81 -4.85 11.73 0.99
N ASP A 82 -4.86 11.25 2.23
CA ASP A 82 -6.04 10.69 2.89
C ASP A 82 -7.19 11.71 2.92
N PHE A 83 -6.91 12.93 3.37
CA PHE A 83 -7.89 14.00 3.38
C PHE A 83 -8.26 14.50 1.98
N ARG A 84 -7.38 14.35 0.98
CA ARG A 84 -7.75 14.61 -0.42
C ARG A 84 -8.77 13.57 -0.90
N ASN A 85 -8.58 12.29 -0.61
CA ASN A 85 -9.53 11.23 -0.96
C ASN A 85 -10.85 11.39 -0.21
N ARG A 86 -10.79 11.74 1.09
CA ARG A 86 -11.98 12.09 1.87
C ARG A 86 -12.74 13.26 1.26
N GLN A 87 -12.04 14.33 0.87
CA GLN A 87 -12.66 15.48 0.21
C GLN A 87 -13.39 15.05 -1.07
N LEU A 88 -12.75 14.26 -1.95
CA LEU A 88 -13.40 13.79 -3.17
C LEU A 88 -14.66 12.97 -2.87
N HIS A 89 -14.58 12.08 -1.88
CA HIS A 89 -15.74 11.30 -1.45
C HIS A 89 -16.86 12.21 -0.92
N GLU A 90 -16.52 13.19 -0.10
CA GLU A 90 -17.47 14.19 0.43
C GLU A 90 -18.12 14.99 -0.71
N ASP A 91 -17.35 15.39 -1.72
CA ASP A 91 -17.86 16.11 -2.90
C ASP A 91 -18.84 15.22 -3.70
N ASP A 92 -18.50 13.94 -3.92
CA ASP A 92 -19.32 12.97 -4.66
C ASP A 92 -20.66 12.69 -3.96
N VAL A 93 -20.67 12.62 -2.63
CA VAL A 93 -21.89 12.37 -1.84
C VAL A 93 -22.58 13.65 -1.39
N GLN A 94 -22.08 14.82 -1.82
CA GLN A 94 -22.57 16.14 -1.41
C GLN A 94 -22.67 16.29 0.11
N TYR A 95 -21.62 15.86 0.81
CA TYR A 95 -21.57 15.83 2.27
C TYR A 95 -21.82 17.20 2.89
N VAL A 96 -22.72 17.24 3.87
CA VAL A 96 -23.05 18.46 4.63
C VAL A 96 -22.51 18.32 6.04
N VAL A 97 -21.68 19.28 6.46
CA VAL A 97 -21.22 19.38 7.84
C VAL A 97 -22.41 19.64 8.76
N THR A 98 -22.59 18.79 9.77
CA THR A 98 -23.72 18.89 10.71
C THR A 98 -23.27 19.30 12.10
N GLY A 99 -22.01 19.02 12.46
CA GLY A 99 -21.47 19.33 13.78
C GLY A 99 -20.77 20.69 13.88
N PRO A 100 -20.88 21.42 15.01
CA PRO A 100 -20.26 22.74 15.17
C PRO A 100 -18.72 22.73 15.21
N LYS A 101 -18.09 21.56 15.44
CA LYS A 101 -16.63 21.37 15.44
C LYS A 101 -16.15 20.46 14.30
N GLU A 102 -17.08 20.02 13.47
CA GLU A 102 -16.77 19.12 12.38
C GLU A 102 -16.06 19.90 11.26
N LYS A 103 -15.09 19.23 10.62
CA LYS A 103 -14.29 19.80 9.55
C LYS A 103 -14.31 18.86 8.36
N THR A 104 -14.46 19.42 7.16
CA THR A 104 -14.41 18.68 5.90
C THR A 104 -12.99 18.13 5.64
N GLY A 105 -12.88 17.17 4.74
CA GLY A 105 -11.61 16.70 4.19
C GLY A 105 -10.78 17.85 3.63
N ALA A 106 -11.39 18.80 2.92
CA ALA A 106 -10.70 19.99 2.40
C ALA A 106 -10.08 20.84 3.53
N GLN A 107 -10.84 21.11 4.60
CA GLN A 107 -10.36 21.88 5.75
C GLN A 107 -9.24 21.13 6.50
N ARG A 108 -9.40 19.81 6.72
CA ARG A 108 -8.35 18.99 7.36
C ARG A 108 -7.07 18.93 6.53
N ARG A 109 -7.20 18.82 5.20
CA ARG A 109 -6.07 18.85 4.29
C ARG A 109 -5.33 20.19 4.33
N ALA A 110 -6.04 21.30 4.47
CA ALA A 110 -5.43 22.62 4.66
C ALA A 110 -4.63 22.67 5.98
N GLU A 111 -5.19 22.18 7.10
CA GLU A 111 -4.48 22.13 8.39
C GLU A 111 -3.17 21.34 8.32
N VAL A 112 -3.15 20.24 7.57
CA VAL A 112 -1.95 19.42 7.36
C VAL A 112 -0.88 20.20 6.58
N LYS A 113 -1.29 20.99 5.58
CA LYS A 113 -0.37 21.85 4.82
C LYS A 113 0.16 23.00 5.67
N ASP A 114 -0.72 23.71 6.38
CA ASP A 114 -0.33 24.80 7.28
C ASP A 114 0.66 24.31 8.35
N LEU A 115 0.46 23.09 8.85
CA LEU A 115 1.42 22.47 9.77
C LEU A 115 2.77 22.18 9.11
N ALA A 116 2.78 21.62 7.89
CA ALA A 116 4.02 21.39 7.15
C ALA A 116 4.79 22.69 6.94
N ASP A 117 4.10 23.76 6.53
CA ASP A 117 4.68 25.09 6.33
C ASP A 117 5.23 25.66 7.66
N SER A 118 4.50 25.50 8.77
CA SER A 118 4.95 25.96 10.09
C SER A 118 6.20 25.23 10.62
N LEU A 119 6.44 24.01 10.13
CA LEU A 119 7.62 23.21 10.44
C LEU A 119 8.76 23.43 9.44
N GLY A 120 8.58 24.30 8.43
CA GLY A 120 9.58 24.53 7.38
C GLY A 120 9.81 23.31 6.48
N LEU A 121 8.82 22.40 6.39
CA LEU A 121 8.93 21.19 5.56
C LEU A 121 8.66 21.51 4.08
N PRO A 122 9.20 20.72 3.14
CA PRO A 122 8.93 20.90 1.72
C PRO A 122 7.44 20.72 1.39
N THR A 123 7.04 21.18 0.20
CA THR A 123 5.69 20.98 -0.33
C THR A 123 5.28 19.51 -0.24
N LEU A 124 4.00 19.25 0.04
CA LEU A 124 3.46 17.88 0.17
C LEU A 124 2.99 17.36 -1.21
N PRO A 125 3.77 16.53 -1.93
CA PRO A 125 3.34 15.96 -3.20
C PRO A 125 2.24 14.91 -3.00
N ARG A 126 1.57 14.53 -4.09
CA ARG A 126 0.74 13.33 -4.11
C ARG A 126 1.66 12.10 -4.05
N PRO A 127 1.49 11.18 -3.10
CA PRO A 127 2.31 9.99 -3.02
C PRO A 127 1.99 9.02 -4.16
N GLY A 128 3.01 8.53 -4.85
CA GLY A 128 2.89 7.44 -5.82
C GLY A 128 3.11 6.09 -5.14
N ALA A 129 2.13 5.18 -5.17
CA ALA A 129 2.26 3.85 -4.57
C ALA A 129 3.50 3.08 -5.08
N GLY A 130 3.78 3.17 -6.38
CA GLY A 130 4.97 2.56 -6.98
C GLY A 130 6.30 3.16 -6.48
N ASP A 131 6.32 4.45 -6.12
CA ASP A 131 7.51 5.13 -5.59
C ASP A 131 7.74 4.79 -4.13
N ILE A 132 6.66 4.72 -3.33
CA ILE A 132 6.69 4.21 -1.96
C ILE A 132 7.26 2.79 -1.93
N ILE A 133 6.74 1.89 -2.79
CA ILE A 133 7.21 0.51 -2.87
C ILE A 133 8.68 0.44 -3.28
N PHE A 134 9.09 1.22 -4.28
CA PHE A 134 10.48 1.27 -4.71
C PHE A 134 11.42 1.72 -3.58
N SER A 135 11.04 2.79 -2.87
CA SER A 135 11.82 3.30 -1.74
C SER A 135 11.88 2.30 -0.59
N ALA A 136 10.75 1.69 -0.22
CA ALA A 136 10.67 0.74 0.88
C ALA A 136 11.45 -0.56 0.59
N ALA A 137 11.38 -1.06 -0.64
CA ALA A 137 12.14 -2.23 -1.06
C ALA A 137 13.66 -1.99 -0.90
N THR A 138 14.12 -0.80 -1.30
CA THR A 138 15.53 -0.41 -1.17
C THR A 138 16.01 -0.50 0.29
N THR A 139 15.24 0.02 1.24
CA THR A 139 15.65 0.04 2.66
C THR A 139 15.45 -1.30 3.37
N ALA A 140 14.54 -2.15 2.88
CA ALA A 140 14.28 -3.48 3.39
C ALA A 140 15.21 -4.58 2.80
N GLY A 141 16.19 -4.21 1.96
CA GLY A 141 17.11 -5.17 1.35
C GLY A 141 16.47 -6.06 0.28
N LEU A 142 15.44 -5.56 -0.40
CA LEU A 142 14.80 -6.15 -1.58
C LEU A 142 15.33 -5.47 -2.85
N ASP A 143 15.26 -6.15 -4.00
CA ASP A 143 15.46 -5.46 -5.28
C ASP A 143 14.25 -4.55 -5.55
N PRO A 144 14.45 -3.22 -5.71
CA PRO A 144 13.35 -2.28 -5.83
C PRO A 144 12.67 -2.31 -7.20
N LYS A 145 13.37 -2.73 -8.26
CA LYS A 145 12.78 -2.86 -9.60
C LYS A 145 11.88 -4.09 -9.67
N GLU A 146 12.35 -5.23 -9.17
CA GLU A 146 11.61 -6.47 -9.09
C GLU A 146 10.39 -6.34 -8.19
N THR A 147 10.54 -5.74 -6.99
CA THR A 147 9.43 -5.55 -6.06
C THR A 147 8.33 -4.66 -6.68
N ARG A 148 8.73 -3.58 -7.37
CA ARG A 148 7.77 -2.72 -8.08
C ARG A 148 7.16 -3.43 -9.30
N ALA A 149 7.87 -4.33 -9.96
CA ALA A 149 7.34 -5.13 -11.05
C ALA A 149 6.24 -6.10 -10.54
N LEU A 150 6.49 -6.80 -9.44
CA LEU A 150 5.49 -7.66 -8.78
C LEU A 150 4.24 -6.87 -8.38
N TRP A 151 4.42 -5.66 -7.84
CA TRP A 151 3.31 -4.75 -7.56
C TRP A 151 2.49 -4.39 -8.81
N ARG A 152 3.13 -4.14 -9.95
CA ARG A 152 2.43 -3.85 -11.21
C ARG A 152 1.63 -5.05 -11.71
N VAL A 153 2.17 -6.26 -11.56
CA VAL A 153 1.44 -7.51 -11.86
C VAL A 153 0.19 -7.60 -11.00
N GLY A 154 0.34 -7.52 -9.68
CA GLY A 154 -0.80 -7.58 -8.74
C GLY A 154 -1.82 -6.46 -8.98
N SER A 155 -1.38 -5.25 -9.32
CA SER A 155 -2.25 -4.14 -9.72
C SER A 155 -3.02 -4.44 -11.00
N GLY A 156 -2.38 -5.11 -11.96
CA GLY A 156 -3.03 -5.53 -13.19
C GLY A 156 -4.17 -6.52 -12.93
N PHE A 157 -3.94 -7.55 -12.10
CA PHE A 157 -4.98 -8.49 -11.68
C PHE A 157 -6.12 -7.78 -10.93
N ALA A 158 -5.79 -6.94 -9.95
CA ALA A 158 -6.79 -6.20 -9.16
C ALA A 158 -7.70 -5.30 -10.02
N HIS A 159 -7.21 -4.84 -11.18
CA HIS A 159 -7.96 -4.01 -12.12
C HIS A 159 -8.47 -4.76 -13.36
N GLY A 160 -8.44 -6.10 -13.36
CA GLY A 160 -8.93 -6.90 -14.49
C GLY A 160 -8.19 -6.66 -15.80
N ARG A 161 -6.91 -6.24 -15.75
CA ARG A 161 -6.10 -6.04 -16.96
C ARG A 161 -5.73 -7.39 -17.55
N PHE A 162 -5.64 -7.46 -18.89
CA PHE A 162 -5.37 -8.72 -19.56
C PHE A 162 -3.89 -9.14 -19.52
N TRP A 163 -2.96 -8.18 -19.69
CA TRP A 163 -1.53 -8.46 -19.81
C TRP A 163 -0.89 -9.29 -18.68
N PRO A 164 -1.30 -9.19 -17.39
CA PRO A 164 -0.73 -10.02 -16.32
C PRO A 164 -1.00 -11.49 -16.54
N ASN A 165 -2.17 -11.87 -17.10
CA ASN A 165 -2.48 -13.26 -17.46
C ASN A 165 -1.46 -13.81 -18.48
N LEU A 166 -0.89 -12.96 -19.33
CA LEU A 166 0.11 -13.37 -20.33
C LEU A 166 1.53 -13.47 -19.76
N ARG A 167 1.78 -12.95 -18.55
CA ARG A 167 3.14 -12.77 -18.00
C ARG A 167 3.36 -13.41 -16.63
N ALA A 168 2.29 -13.60 -15.87
CA ALA A 168 2.29 -14.05 -14.47
C ALA A 168 1.24 -15.14 -14.23
N SER A 169 0.98 -15.92 -15.27
CA SER A 169 0.10 -17.09 -15.22
C SER A 169 0.63 -18.16 -16.17
N GLU A 170 0.32 -19.41 -15.87
CA GLU A 170 0.64 -20.54 -16.71
C GLU A 170 -0.53 -20.86 -17.64
N VAL A 171 -0.24 -21.06 -18.92
CA VAL A 171 -1.25 -21.52 -19.89
C VAL A 171 -1.46 -23.01 -19.71
N ARG A 172 -2.69 -23.41 -19.35
CA ARG A 172 -3.09 -24.83 -19.19
C ARG A 172 -3.96 -25.33 -20.34
N GLY A 173 -4.48 -24.43 -21.18
CA GLY A 173 -5.27 -24.81 -22.32
C GLY A 173 -5.35 -23.71 -23.37
N LEU A 174 -5.40 -24.13 -24.63
CA LEU A 174 -5.55 -23.27 -25.80
C LEU A 174 -6.60 -23.90 -26.71
N ALA A 175 -7.68 -23.18 -26.99
CA ALA A 175 -8.68 -23.59 -27.96
C ALA A 175 -8.86 -22.50 -29.01
N ARG A 176 -8.80 -22.86 -30.29
CA ARG A 176 -9.12 -21.95 -31.38
C ARG A 176 -10.64 -21.82 -31.49
N VAL A 177 -11.14 -20.60 -31.60
CA VAL A 177 -12.57 -20.34 -31.82
C VAL A 177 -12.85 -20.03 -33.29
N SER A 178 -14.08 -20.29 -33.72
CA SER A 178 -14.50 -20.23 -35.14
C SER A 178 -14.29 -18.87 -35.81
N ASN A 179 -14.27 -17.79 -35.04
CA ASN A 179 -13.99 -16.43 -35.53
C ASN A 179 -12.49 -16.12 -35.72
N GLY A 180 -11.61 -17.12 -35.61
CA GLY A 180 -10.16 -16.97 -35.76
C GLY A 180 -9.42 -16.55 -34.49
N GLY A 181 -10.11 -16.32 -33.37
CA GLY A 181 -9.51 -16.05 -32.06
C GLY A 181 -9.07 -17.31 -31.31
N TYR A 182 -8.60 -17.10 -30.07
CA TYR A 182 -8.23 -18.17 -29.14
C TYR A 182 -8.87 -17.95 -27.76
N ILE A 183 -9.28 -19.04 -27.12
CA ILE A 183 -9.59 -19.12 -25.69
C ILE A 183 -8.36 -19.69 -24.99
N LEU A 184 -7.90 -18.99 -23.96
CA LEU A 184 -6.78 -19.37 -23.11
C LEU A 184 -7.29 -19.70 -21.72
N ASN A 185 -6.91 -20.87 -21.20
CA ASN A 185 -7.13 -21.24 -19.80
C ASN A 185 -5.84 -21.00 -19.03
N PHE A 186 -5.92 -20.16 -18.00
CA PHE A 186 -4.78 -19.80 -17.16
C PHE A 186 -4.93 -20.40 -15.77
N VAL A 187 -3.80 -20.72 -15.15
CA VAL A 187 -3.68 -20.90 -13.70
C VAL A 187 -2.62 -19.97 -13.17
N VAL A 188 -2.64 -19.73 -11.86
CA VAL A 188 -1.62 -18.92 -11.19
C VAL A 188 -0.24 -19.51 -11.43
N ASP A 189 0.74 -18.65 -11.69
CA ASP A 189 2.16 -19.00 -11.63
C ASP A 189 2.60 -18.94 -10.16
N ASP A 190 2.78 -20.11 -9.56
CA ASP A 190 3.07 -20.25 -8.12
C ASP A 190 4.44 -19.65 -7.75
N ASP A 191 5.44 -19.70 -8.63
CA ASP A 191 6.77 -19.17 -8.36
C ASP A 191 6.76 -17.64 -8.33
N GLN A 192 6.03 -17.01 -9.26
CA GLN A 192 5.85 -15.56 -9.25
C GLN A 192 5.00 -15.10 -8.08
N LEU A 193 3.91 -15.82 -7.76
CA LEU A 193 3.08 -15.51 -6.60
C LEU A 193 3.89 -15.64 -5.30
N LYS A 194 4.70 -16.70 -5.17
CA LYS A 194 5.61 -16.91 -4.05
C LYS A 194 6.62 -15.78 -3.92
N SER A 195 7.16 -15.28 -5.03
CA SER A 195 8.09 -14.15 -5.02
C SER A 195 7.45 -12.88 -4.43
N MET A 196 6.18 -12.63 -4.75
CA MET A 196 5.41 -11.54 -4.16
C MET A 196 5.15 -11.77 -2.65
N ALA A 197 4.79 -12.99 -2.26
CA ALA A 197 4.58 -13.34 -0.86
C ALA A 197 5.86 -13.18 -0.02
N ASP A 198 7.01 -13.56 -0.57
CA ASP A 198 8.32 -13.38 0.07
C ASP A 198 8.69 -11.89 0.22
N ALA A 199 8.36 -11.05 -0.76
CA ALA A 199 8.52 -9.61 -0.65
C ALA A 199 7.65 -9.02 0.47
N CYS A 200 6.36 -9.41 0.53
CA CYS A 200 5.46 -9.03 1.63
C CYS A 200 6.03 -9.43 2.99
N ARG A 201 6.49 -10.69 3.12
CA ARG A 201 7.08 -11.21 4.36
C ARG A 201 8.32 -10.42 4.79
N LYS A 202 9.23 -10.10 3.86
CA LYS A 202 10.42 -9.30 4.16
C LYS A 202 10.07 -7.88 4.64
N LEU A 203 9.13 -7.21 3.97
CA LEU A 203 8.66 -5.88 4.38
C LEU A 203 7.96 -5.91 5.75
N LEU A 204 7.15 -6.94 6.01
CA LEU A 204 6.52 -7.18 7.31
C LEU A 204 7.57 -7.33 8.43
N GLN A 205 8.55 -8.21 8.23
CA GLN A 205 9.64 -8.45 9.19
C GLN A 205 10.45 -7.17 9.44
N HIS A 206 10.74 -6.41 8.39
CA HIS A 206 11.45 -5.15 8.49
C HIS A 206 10.64 -4.09 9.26
N THR A 207 9.34 -3.99 8.98
CA THR A 207 8.43 -3.10 9.71
C THR A 207 8.42 -3.41 11.20
N ALA A 208 8.24 -4.68 11.57
CA ALA A 208 8.25 -5.11 12.97
C ALA A 208 9.58 -4.74 13.66
N LYS A 209 10.71 -5.07 13.04
CA LYS A 209 12.04 -4.73 13.56
C LYS A 209 12.21 -3.22 13.79
N ARG A 210 11.82 -2.40 12.82
CA ARG A 210 12.00 -0.94 12.87
C ARG A 210 11.03 -0.28 13.84
N TYR A 211 9.80 -0.78 13.93
CA TYR A 211 8.82 -0.31 14.89
C TYR A 211 9.30 -0.56 16.33
N THR A 212 9.73 -1.78 16.66
CA THR A 212 10.27 -2.12 17.98
C THR A 212 11.52 -1.30 18.32
N ALA A 213 12.48 -1.20 17.40
CA ALA A 213 13.70 -0.42 17.64
C ALA A 213 13.40 1.05 17.99
N ARG A 214 12.34 1.62 17.41
CA ARG A 214 11.94 3.02 17.63
C ARG A 214 11.00 3.22 18.81
N SER A 215 10.23 2.21 19.20
CA SER A 215 9.42 2.29 20.43
C SER A 215 10.26 2.11 21.69
N SER A 216 11.41 1.45 21.58
CA SER A 216 12.37 1.26 22.68
C SER A 216 13.47 2.31 22.73
N ALA A 217 13.58 3.20 21.73
CA ALA A 217 14.55 4.28 21.73
C ALA A 217 14.05 5.43 22.64
N PRO A 218 14.89 5.96 23.55
CA PRO A 218 14.54 7.08 24.42
C PRO A 218 14.29 8.39 23.65
#